data_AF-A0A1J4NXA9-F1
#
_entry.id   AF-A0A1J4NXA9-F1
#
_cell.length_a   1.000
_cell.length_b   1.000
_cell.length_c   1.000
_cell.angle_alpha   90.00
_cell.angle_beta   90.00
_cell.angle_gamma   90.00
#
_symmetry.space_group_name_H-M   'P 1'
#
loop_
_entity.id
_entity.type
_entity.pdbx_description
1 polymer ?
#
loop_
_entity_poly.entity_id
_entity_poly.type
_entity_poly.pdbx_seq_one_letter_code
_entity_poly.pdbx_strand_id
1 'polypeptide(L)'
;MQHRIPRQPDQDPGPAPRRPDNDVGLSAELAAALAAARRRALRDGDRQIDSAHLLHALVESDPQARAAFGEGPHVARLLGYLVQRSIGYGLRWQTGVENAPAVAPAGETSTARPRALVSAAPAGVQAEDFSPLAAEALARAAAAAARRDGGPARGTDLLAALLAEPGARAVEVLTHAGIDAAEPAARLRDPLDGVEDRLEGSSR
;
A
#
# COMPACT_ATOMS: atom_id res chain seq x y z
N MET A 1 -17.80 28.97 56.27
CA MET A 1 -17.18 29.63 55.09
C MET A 1 -17.44 28.73 53.88
N GLN A 2 -18.46 29.02 53.08
CA GLN A 2 -18.86 28.20 51.93
C GLN A 2 -18.04 28.65 50.72
N HIS A 3 -17.19 27.78 50.17
CA HIS A 3 -16.42 28.07 48.96
C HIS A 3 -17.30 27.80 47.73
N ARG A 4 -17.67 28.89 47.06
CA ARG A 4 -18.49 28.91 45.84
C ARG A 4 -17.62 28.49 44.65
N ILE A 5 -17.96 27.39 43.99
CA ILE A 5 -17.32 26.93 42.75
C ILE A 5 -17.79 27.85 41.60
N PRO A 6 -16.89 28.40 40.76
CA PRO A 6 -17.29 29.13 39.56
C PRO A 6 -17.87 28.16 38.54
N ARG A 7 -19.11 28.45 38.10
CA ARG A 7 -19.80 27.75 37.02
C ARG A 7 -19.06 28.06 35.71
N GLN A 8 -18.49 27.06 35.05
CA GLN A 8 -17.96 27.21 33.69
C GLN A 8 -19.13 27.51 32.73
N PRO A 9 -19.03 28.53 31.85
CA PRO A 9 -20.02 28.73 30.81
C PRO A 9 -19.91 27.62 29.76
N ASP A 10 -21.06 27.12 29.34
CA ASP A 10 -21.23 26.14 28.28
C ASP A 10 -20.48 26.60 27.02
N GLN A 11 -19.39 25.90 26.70
CA GLN A 11 -18.72 26.05 25.43
C GLN A 11 -19.61 25.39 24.38
N ASP A 12 -20.39 26.24 23.70
CA ASP A 12 -21.03 25.93 22.43
C ASP A 12 -19.98 25.24 21.53
N PRO A 13 -20.20 23.99 21.07
CA PRO A 13 -19.28 23.35 20.15
C PRO A 13 -19.37 24.10 18.82
N GLY A 14 -18.54 25.14 18.69
CA GLY A 14 -18.26 25.79 17.42
C GLY A 14 -17.93 24.72 16.38
N PRO A 15 -18.21 25.00 15.08
CA PRO A 15 -18.09 24.02 14.01
C PRO A 15 -16.76 23.29 14.15
N ALA A 16 -16.83 21.95 14.25
CA ALA A 16 -15.68 21.10 14.42
C ALA A 16 -14.57 21.57 13.47
N PRO A 17 -13.30 21.66 13.92
CA PRO A 17 -12.22 22.03 13.04
C PRO A 17 -12.33 21.14 11.81
N ARG A 18 -12.44 21.75 10.61
CA ARG A 18 -12.38 21.02 9.35
C ARG A 18 -11.19 20.08 9.50
N ARG A 19 -11.47 18.77 9.57
CA ARG A 19 -10.45 17.73 9.42
C ARG A 19 -9.67 18.18 8.19
N PRO A 20 -8.34 18.37 8.28
CA PRO A 20 -7.59 18.92 7.17
C PRO A 20 -8.02 18.12 5.96
N ASP A 21 -8.47 18.88 4.96
CA ASP A 21 -8.93 18.35 3.70
C ASP A 21 -7.88 17.37 3.18
N ASN A 22 -8.28 16.45 2.30
CA ASN A 22 -7.41 15.42 1.72
C ASN A 22 -6.32 16.03 0.79
N ASP A 23 -5.54 17.00 1.27
CA ASP A 23 -4.46 17.73 0.59
C ASP A 23 -3.23 16.84 0.25
N VAL A 24 -3.36 15.53 0.38
CA VAL A 24 -2.20 14.62 0.42
C VAL A 24 -2.35 13.48 -0.58
N GLY A 25 -3.19 13.58 -1.61
CA GLY A 25 -3.21 12.60 -2.73
C GLY A 25 -3.43 11.11 -2.36
N LEU A 26 -3.62 10.79 -1.08
CA LEU A 26 -3.68 9.48 -0.45
C LEU A 26 -4.90 9.44 0.46
N SER A 27 -5.59 8.30 0.48
CA SER A 27 -6.71 8.06 1.40
C SER A 27 -6.21 7.96 2.84
N ALA A 28 -7.09 8.22 3.82
CA ALA A 28 -6.75 8.11 5.22
C ALA A 28 -6.30 6.68 5.59
N GLU A 29 -6.95 5.68 4.99
CA GLU A 29 -6.65 4.26 5.13
C GLU A 29 -5.25 3.93 4.57
N LEU A 30 -4.94 4.42 3.37
CA LEU A 30 -3.61 4.25 2.78
C LEU A 30 -2.53 4.96 3.60
N ALA A 31 -2.77 6.18 4.07
CA ALA A 31 -1.84 6.91 4.93
C ALA A 31 -1.57 6.13 6.25
N ALA A 32 -2.60 5.53 6.85
CA ALA A 32 -2.46 4.68 8.03
C ALA A 32 -1.63 3.41 7.73
N ALA A 33 -1.83 2.78 6.57
CA ALA A 33 -1.04 1.64 6.11
C ALA A 33 0.44 2.02 5.91
N LEU A 34 0.73 3.16 5.29
CA LEU A 34 2.11 3.66 5.14
C LEU A 34 2.77 3.91 6.50
N ALA A 35 2.03 4.49 7.45
CA ALA A 35 2.53 4.67 8.81
C ALA A 35 2.83 3.32 9.50
N ALA A 36 2.02 2.29 9.27
CA ALA A 36 2.26 0.94 9.78
C ALA A 36 3.50 0.27 9.13
N ALA A 37 3.65 0.39 7.81
CA ALA A 37 4.82 -0.07 7.08
C ALA A 37 6.10 0.60 7.60
N ARG A 38 6.08 1.92 7.84
CA ARG A 38 7.19 2.67 8.43
C ARG A 38 7.57 2.15 9.82
N ARG A 39 6.59 1.96 10.71
CA ARG A 39 6.85 1.40 12.05
C ARG A 39 7.44 -0.01 11.97
N ARG A 40 7.07 -0.80 10.97
CA ARG A 40 7.62 -2.13 10.76
C ARG A 40 9.07 -2.07 10.29
N ALA A 41 9.36 -1.33 9.22
CA ALA A 41 10.72 -1.13 8.73
C ALA A 41 11.67 -0.63 9.83
N LEU A 42 11.22 0.34 10.65
CA LEU A 42 12.01 0.84 11.79
C LEU A 42 12.25 -0.22 12.87
N ARG A 43 11.25 -1.04 13.19
CA ARG A 43 11.41 -2.15 14.16
C ARG A 43 12.35 -3.23 13.65
N ASP A 44 12.33 -3.46 12.35
CA ASP A 44 13.13 -4.49 11.67
C ASP A 44 14.56 -3.98 11.35
N GLY A 45 14.84 -2.69 11.62
CA GLY A 45 16.15 -2.07 11.42
C GLY A 45 16.46 -1.70 9.97
N ASP A 46 15.44 -1.68 9.11
CA ASP A 46 15.58 -1.37 7.70
C ASP A 46 15.69 0.15 7.48
N ARG A 47 16.59 0.52 6.56
CA ARG A 47 16.84 1.93 6.22
C ARG A 47 15.76 2.55 5.35
N GLN A 48 14.95 1.73 4.68
CA GLN A 48 13.91 2.16 3.74
C GLN A 48 12.68 1.25 3.85
N ILE A 49 11.52 1.80 3.53
CA ILE A 49 10.26 1.07 3.37
C ILE A 49 10.24 0.46 1.97
N ASP A 50 10.28 -0.87 1.89
CA ASP A 50 10.29 -1.61 0.62
C ASP A 50 8.87 -2.10 0.22
N SER A 51 8.71 -2.68 -0.97
CA SER A 51 7.40 -3.11 -1.45
C SER A 51 6.78 -4.24 -0.61
N ALA A 52 7.58 -5.04 0.11
CA ALA A 52 7.07 -6.08 0.98
C ALA A 52 6.53 -5.53 2.30
N HIS A 53 7.15 -4.47 2.85
CA HIS A 53 6.58 -3.72 3.97
C HIS A 53 5.20 -3.15 3.60
N LEU A 54 5.10 -2.58 2.40
CA LEU A 54 3.84 -2.05 1.87
C LEU A 54 2.79 -3.16 1.68
N LEU A 55 3.18 -4.27 1.04
CA LEU A 55 2.31 -5.44 0.87
C LEU A 55 1.79 -5.95 2.22
N HIS A 56 2.66 -6.08 3.22
CA HIS A 56 2.27 -6.52 4.56
C HIS A 56 1.24 -5.58 5.17
N ALA A 57 1.54 -4.28 5.19
CA ALA A 57 0.65 -3.29 5.78
C ALA A 57 -0.72 -3.30 5.09
N LEU A 58 -0.77 -3.37 3.75
CA LEU A 58 -2.03 -3.42 3.00
C LEU A 58 -2.84 -4.68 3.29
N VAL A 59 -2.21 -5.87 3.27
CA VAL A 59 -2.90 -7.14 3.56
C VAL A 59 -3.35 -7.21 5.03
N GLU A 60 -2.71 -6.48 5.94
CA GLU A 60 -3.07 -6.38 7.35
C GLU A 60 -4.21 -5.37 7.61
N SER A 61 -4.21 -4.21 6.95
CA SER A 61 -5.15 -3.12 7.27
C SER A 61 -6.32 -2.94 6.31
N ASP A 62 -6.20 -3.34 5.04
CA ASP A 62 -7.18 -3.07 3.99
C ASP A 62 -7.94 -4.35 3.59
N PRO A 63 -9.23 -4.48 3.93
CA PRO A 63 -10.04 -5.64 3.56
C PRO A 63 -10.19 -5.84 2.05
N GLN A 64 -10.23 -4.76 1.26
CA GLN A 64 -10.33 -4.85 -0.20
C GLN A 64 -9.02 -5.34 -0.81
N ALA A 65 -7.89 -4.83 -0.31
CA ALA A 65 -6.57 -5.33 -0.69
C ALA A 65 -6.42 -6.82 -0.35
N ARG A 66 -6.90 -7.24 0.82
CA ARG A 66 -6.91 -8.65 1.23
C ARG A 66 -7.79 -9.52 0.34
N ALA A 67 -8.98 -9.04 -0.02
CA ALA A 67 -9.93 -9.76 -0.86
C ALA A 67 -9.37 -10.08 -2.27
N ALA A 68 -8.47 -9.24 -2.79
CA ALA A 68 -7.81 -9.49 -4.08
C ALA A 68 -7.05 -10.82 -4.15
N PHE A 69 -6.58 -11.33 -3.01
CA PHE A 69 -5.88 -12.61 -2.93
C PHE A 69 -6.80 -13.84 -2.89
N GLY A 70 -8.12 -13.62 -2.91
CA GLY A 70 -9.13 -14.68 -2.92
C GLY A 70 -9.28 -15.35 -1.56
N GLU A 71 -9.28 -16.69 -1.55
CA GLU A 71 -9.66 -17.50 -0.39
C GLU A 71 -8.72 -17.37 0.82
N GLY A 72 -9.27 -17.66 2.01
CA GLY A 72 -8.57 -17.60 3.30
C GLY A 72 -7.22 -18.34 3.37
N PRO A 73 -7.04 -19.54 2.77
CA PRO A 73 -5.76 -20.24 2.81
C PRO A 73 -4.62 -19.51 2.08
N HIS A 74 -4.92 -18.76 1.01
CA HIS A 74 -3.90 -17.98 0.28
C HIS A 74 -3.42 -16.81 1.13
N VAL A 75 -4.36 -16.10 1.74
CA VAL A 75 -4.07 -14.99 2.66
C VAL A 75 -3.28 -15.49 3.88
N ALA A 76 -3.64 -16.64 4.45
CA ALA A 76 -2.93 -17.22 5.58
C ALA A 76 -1.48 -17.61 5.23
N ARG A 77 -1.25 -18.22 4.06
CA ARG A 77 0.11 -18.52 3.56
C ARG A 77 0.93 -17.25 3.36
N LEU A 78 0.34 -16.24 2.72
CA LEU A 78 0.99 -14.96 2.48
C LEU A 78 1.39 -14.27 3.78
N LEU A 79 0.47 -14.17 4.75
CA LEU A 79 0.75 -13.62 6.07
C LEU A 79 1.81 -14.42 6.83
N GLY A 80 1.75 -15.75 6.76
CA GLY A 80 2.78 -16.64 7.31
C GLY A 80 4.16 -16.31 6.76
N TYR A 81 4.30 -16.20 5.44
CA TYR A 81 5.54 -15.82 4.78
C TYR A 81 6.03 -14.41 5.18
N LEU A 82 5.13 -13.43 5.21
CA LEU A 82 5.45 -12.05 5.55
C LEU A 82 5.91 -11.88 7.01
N VAL A 83 5.27 -12.59 7.96
CA VAL A 83 5.67 -12.60 9.37
C VAL A 83 7.01 -13.31 9.57
N GLN A 84 7.23 -14.42 8.87
CA GLN A 84 8.45 -15.21 9.01
C GLN A 84 9.68 -14.50 8.40
N ARG A 85 9.46 -13.69 7.36
CA ARG A 85 10.52 -12.88 6.74
C ARG A 85 10.90 -11.65 7.59
N SER A 86 9.97 -11.07 8.35
CA SER A 86 10.29 -10.04 9.36
C SER A 86 11.18 -10.55 10.51
N ILE A 87 11.51 -11.85 10.58
CA ILE A 87 12.38 -12.44 11.61
C ILE A 87 13.58 -13.23 11.00
N GLY A 88 13.66 -13.45 9.68
CA GLY A 88 14.31 -14.69 9.19
C GLY A 88 15.25 -14.67 7.99
N TYR A 89 15.53 -13.55 7.31
CA TYR A 89 16.45 -13.58 6.15
C TYR A 89 17.39 -12.37 6.17
N GLY A 90 18.61 -12.56 6.68
CA GLY A 90 19.66 -11.54 6.80
C GLY A 90 20.15 -10.93 5.47
N LEU A 91 21.43 -10.54 5.41
CA LEU A 91 22.13 -9.75 4.37
C LEU A 91 21.71 -9.92 2.87
N ARG A 92 21.12 -11.07 2.48
CA ARG A 92 20.53 -11.33 1.15
C ARG A 92 19.27 -10.50 0.86
N TRP A 93 18.45 -10.20 1.88
CA TRP A 93 17.29 -9.31 1.77
C TRP A 93 17.71 -7.87 1.47
N GLN A 94 18.84 -7.42 2.05
CA GLN A 94 19.42 -6.07 1.92
C GLN A 94 20.10 -5.81 0.56
N THR A 95 20.53 -6.86 -0.16
CA THR A 95 21.36 -6.73 -1.39
C THR A 95 20.64 -7.01 -2.71
N GLY A 96 19.34 -7.32 -2.70
CA GLY A 96 18.71 -8.04 -3.82
C GLY A 96 18.28 -7.26 -5.07
N VAL A 97 17.21 -6.45 -5.01
CA VAL A 97 16.49 -6.09 -6.26
C VAL A 97 15.83 -4.72 -6.24
N GLU A 98 15.30 -4.29 -5.09
CA GLU A 98 14.59 -2.99 -5.06
C GLU A 98 15.55 -1.80 -5.06
N ASN A 99 16.79 -2.04 -4.65
CA ASN A 99 17.86 -1.04 -4.54
C ASN A 99 18.66 -0.88 -5.83
N ALA A 100 18.50 -1.78 -6.80
CA ALA A 100 19.21 -1.68 -8.06
C ALA A 100 18.54 -0.61 -8.92
N PRO A 101 19.25 0.47 -9.34
CA PRO A 101 18.77 1.22 -10.49
C PRO A 101 18.69 0.24 -11.66
N ALA A 102 17.57 0.23 -12.39
CA ALA A 102 17.41 -0.62 -13.56
C ALA A 102 18.37 -0.16 -14.67
N VAL A 103 19.64 -0.54 -14.56
CA VAL A 103 20.61 -0.44 -15.65
C VAL A 103 20.36 -1.67 -16.51
N ALA A 104 19.81 -1.48 -17.70
CA ALA A 104 19.78 -2.53 -18.71
C ALA A 104 21.22 -3.00 -18.95
N PRO A 105 21.51 -4.31 -18.98
CA PRO A 105 22.82 -4.77 -19.38
C PRO A 105 23.11 -4.26 -20.79
N ALA A 106 24.27 -3.63 -20.96
CA ALA A 106 24.72 -3.12 -22.25
C ALA A 106 24.85 -4.30 -23.23
N GLY A 107 23.87 -4.47 -24.12
CA GLY A 107 23.96 -5.48 -25.18
C GLY A 107 22.65 -5.94 -25.77
N GLU A 108 21.52 -5.81 -25.08
CA GLU A 108 20.24 -6.25 -25.61
C GLU A 108 19.27 -5.08 -25.73
N THR A 109 18.71 -4.92 -26.93
CA THR A 109 17.67 -3.94 -27.24
C THR A 109 16.42 -4.29 -26.43
N SER A 110 16.41 -3.88 -25.16
CA SER A 110 15.27 -4.08 -24.27
C SER A 110 14.12 -3.21 -24.76
N THR A 111 13.03 -3.88 -25.14
CA THR A 111 11.72 -3.25 -25.38
C THR A 111 11.06 -2.77 -24.08
N ALA A 112 11.74 -2.88 -22.93
CA ALA A 112 11.28 -2.27 -21.70
C ALA A 112 11.29 -0.75 -21.88
N ARG A 113 10.10 -0.13 -21.74
CA ARG A 113 9.98 1.32 -21.71
C ARG A 113 11.01 1.89 -20.72
N PRO A 114 11.75 2.96 -21.08
CA PRO A 114 12.61 3.63 -20.11
C PRO A 114 11.76 4.01 -18.89
N ARG A 115 12.14 3.46 -17.74
CA ARG A 115 11.48 3.70 -16.46
C ARG A 115 11.64 5.19 -16.17
N ALA A 116 10.51 5.90 -16.11
CA ALA A 116 10.52 7.35 -15.97
C ALA A 116 11.37 7.75 -14.77
N LEU A 117 12.27 8.73 -14.96
CA LEU A 117 13.00 9.39 -13.89
C LEU A 117 12.01 9.66 -12.75
N VAL A 118 12.39 9.30 -11.51
CA VAL A 118 11.53 9.24 -10.33
C VAL A 118 10.42 10.28 -10.39
N SER A 119 9.19 9.83 -10.64
CA SER A 119 8.03 10.72 -10.54
C SER A 119 7.95 11.20 -9.10
N ALA A 120 7.67 12.49 -8.90
CA ALA A 120 7.51 13.06 -7.56
C ALA A 120 6.58 12.16 -6.74
N ALA A 121 7.04 11.76 -5.55
CA ALA A 121 6.20 11.04 -4.60
C ALA A 121 4.94 11.87 -4.32
N PRO A 122 3.81 11.22 -3.99
CA PRO A 122 2.61 11.94 -3.58
C PRO A 122 2.95 12.94 -2.46
N ALA A 123 2.25 14.08 -2.43
CA ALA A 123 2.48 15.12 -1.43
C ALA A 123 2.53 14.52 -0.02
N GLY A 124 3.45 15.01 0.84
CA GLY A 124 3.62 14.48 2.19
C GLY A 124 4.38 13.15 2.31
N VAL A 125 4.75 12.51 1.20
CA VAL A 125 5.63 11.33 1.18
C VAL A 125 7.02 11.74 0.71
N GLN A 126 8.03 11.46 1.54
CA GLN A 126 9.44 11.64 1.17
C GLN A 126 9.89 10.41 0.39
N ALA A 127 10.33 10.58 -0.86
CA ALA A 127 10.67 9.44 -1.73
C ALA A 127 11.87 8.65 -1.20
N GLU A 128 12.76 9.32 -0.48
CA GLU A 128 14.01 8.78 0.06
C GLU A 128 13.77 7.73 1.18
N ASP A 129 12.63 7.84 1.88
CA ASP A 129 12.20 6.89 2.91
C ASP A 129 11.80 5.53 2.32
N PHE A 130 11.63 5.42 0.99
CA PHE A 130 11.16 4.23 0.30
C PHE A 130 12.22 3.65 -0.62
N SER A 131 12.14 2.34 -0.88
CA SER A 131 12.88 1.75 -1.98
C SER A 131 12.44 2.39 -3.32
N PRO A 132 13.32 2.44 -4.35
CA PRO A 132 12.96 2.95 -5.68
C PRO A 132 11.67 2.33 -6.26
N LEU A 133 11.49 1.01 -6.12
CA LEU A 133 10.30 0.32 -6.62
C LEU A 133 9.04 0.69 -5.82
N ALA A 134 9.16 0.85 -4.50
CA ALA A 134 8.06 1.27 -3.63
C ALA A 134 7.65 2.73 -3.91
N ALA A 135 8.61 3.64 -4.09
CA ALA A 135 8.36 5.04 -4.43
C ALA A 135 7.63 5.16 -5.79
N GLU A 136 8.05 4.39 -6.79
CA GLU A 136 7.38 4.41 -8.09
C GLU A 136 5.98 3.78 -8.05
N ALA A 137 5.78 2.73 -7.25
CA ALA A 137 4.45 2.18 -7.03
C ALA A 137 3.50 3.21 -6.40
N LEU A 138 3.98 4.01 -5.45
CA LEU A 138 3.21 5.12 -4.87
C LEU A 138 2.86 6.19 -5.92
N ALA A 139 3.80 6.57 -6.77
CA ALA A 139 3.54 7.51 -7.86
C ALA A 139 2.52 6.94 -8.88
N ARG A 140 2.63 5.65 -9.23
CA ARG A 140 1.67 4.97 -10.11
C ARG A 140 0.29 4.86 -9.50
N ALA A 141 0.19 4.64 -8.18
CA ALA A 141 -1.06 4.62 -7.45
C ALA A 141 -1.76 5.99 -7.47
N ALA A 142 -1.01 7.06 -7.20
CA ALA A 142 -1.51 8.43 -7.30
C ALA A 142 -2.00 8.76 -8.71
N ALA A 143 -1.22 8.39 -9.74
CA ALA A 143 -1.62 8.58 -11.14
C ALA A 143 -2.86 7.75 -11.53
N ALA A 144 -3.02 6.54 -10.96
CA ALA A 144 -4.20 5.71 -11.19
C ALA A 144 -5.47 6.33 -10.56
N ALA A 145 -5.36 6.82 -9.33
CA ALA A 145 -6.46 7.50 -8.65
C ALA A 145 -6.89 8.78 -9.39
N ALA A 146 -5.92 9.56 -9.86
CA ALA A 146 -6.18 10.74 -10.69
C ALA A 146 -6.97 10.41 -11.97
N ARG A 147 -6.69 9.26 -12.61
CA ARG A 147 -7.40 8.80 -13.81
C ARG A 147 -8.80 8.23 -13.54
N ARG A 148 -9.02 7.62 -12.37
CA ARG A 148 -10.30 7.00 -12.01
C ARG A 148 -11.38 8.05 -11.78
N ASP A 149 -11.12 8.97 -10.85
CA ASP A 149 -12.12 9.91 -10.34
C ASP A 149 -11.50 11.22 -9.83
N GLY A 150 -10.19 11.41 -9.98
CA GLY A 150 -9.48 12.54 -9.36
C GLY A 150 -9.42 12.44 -7.83
N GLY A 151 -9.85 11.31 -7.26
CA GLY A 151 -9.88 11.07 -5.82
C GLY A 151 -8.52 10.69 -5.25
N PRO A 152 -8.43 10.53 -3.92
CA PRO A 152 -7.21 10.10 -3.25
C PRO A 152 -6.85 8.66 -3.63
N ALA A 153 -5.55 8.35 -3.67
CA ALA A 153 -5.07 6.99 -3.89
C ALA A 153 -5.50 6.06 -2.75
N ARG A 154 -5.99 4.88 -3.13
CA ARG A 154 -6.49 3.84 -2.21
C ARG A 154 -5.44 2.73 -2.05
N GLY A 155 -5.59 1.91 -1.01
CA GLY A 155 -4.74 0.74 -0.81
C GLY A 155 -4.75 -0.21 -2.00
N THR A 156 -5.89 -0.35 -2.68
CA THR A 156 -6.04 -1.13 -3.92
C THR A 156 -5.26 -0.53 -5.11
N ASP A 157 -5.14 0.79 -5.21
CA ASP A 157 -4.32 1.46 -6.24
C ASP A 157 -2.84 1.14 -6.03
N LEU A 158 -2.37 1.23 -4.77
CA LEU A 158 -1.01 0.89 -4.42
C LEU A 158 -0.75 -0.61 -4.62
N LEU A 159 -1.66 -1.48 -4.17
CA LEU A 159 -1.51 -2.91 -4.35
C LEU A 159 -1.38 -3.27 -5.83
N ALA A 160 -2.26 -2.77 -6.69
CA ALA A 160 -2.18 -3.01 -8.13
C ALA A 160 -0.83 -2.53 -8.72
N ALA A 161 -0.33 -1.38 -8.26
CA ALA A 161 0.95 -0.83 -8.70
C ALA A 161 2.16 -1.65 -8.22
N LEU A 162 2.12 -2.25 -7.02
CA LEU A 162 3.17 -3.14 -6.52
C LEU A 162 3.20 -4.46 -7.29
N LEU A 163 2.03 -5.03 -7.58
CA LEU A 163 1.91 -6.32 -8.28
C LEU A 163 2.28 -6.24 -9.77
N ALA A 164 2.21 -5.04 -10.36
CA ALA A 164 2.60 -4.80 -11.75
C ALA A 164 4.13 -4.77 -11.97
N GLU A 165 4.93 -4.83 -10.91
CA GLU A 165 6.39 -4.68 -10.96
C GLU A 165 7.08 -6.02 -10.66
N PRO A 166 7.51 -6.80 -11.68
CA PRO A 166 8.08 -8.13 -11.45
C PRO A 166 9.35 -8.13 -10.58
N GLY A 167 10.11 -7.03 -10.60
CA GLY A 167 11.30 -6.86 -9.75
C GLY A 167 10.99 -6.47 -8.31
N ALA A 168 9.73 -6.22 -7.97
CA ALA A 168 9.34 -5.85 -6.62
C ALA A 168 9.42 -7.05 -5.67
N ARG A 169 9.93 -6.79 -4.48
CA ARG A 169 10.01 -7.75 -3.38
C ARG A 169 8.63 -8.30 -3.00
N ALA A 170 7.57 -7.52 -3.17
CA ALA A 170 6.19 -7.95 -3.04
C ALA A 170 5.87 -9.15 -3.97
N VAL A 171 6.27 -9.07 -5.23
CA VAL A 171 6.07 -10.16 -6.22
C VAL A 171 6.94 -11.37 -5.89
N GLU A 172 8.17 -11.16 -5.41
CA GLU A 172 8.99 -12.27 -4.90
C GLU A 172 8.31 -12.97 -3.72
N VAL A 173 7.77 -12.22 -2.75
CA VAL A 173 7.07 -12.79 -1.58
C VAL A 173 5.87 -13.61 -2.02
N LEU A 174 5.06 -13.11 -2.95
CA LEU A 174 3.92 -13.86 -3.49
C LEU A 174 4.36 -15.15 -4.16
N THR A 175 5.43 -15.09 -4.97
CA THR A 175 6.02 -16.27 -5.61
C THR A 175 6.40 -17.33 -4.59
N HIS A 176 7.08 -16.96 -3.50
CA HIS A 176 7.45 -17.89 -2.42
C HIS A 176 6.21 -18.40 -1.66
N ALA A 177 5.18 -17.57 -1.52
CA ALA A 177 3.90 -17.97 -0.97
C ALA A 177 3.07 -18.87 -1.91
N GLY A 178 3.53 -19.13 -3.13
CA GLY A 178 2.82 -19.91 -4.15
C GLY A 178 1.59 -19.18 -4.69
N ILE A 179 1.70 -17.87 -4.90
CA ILE A 179 0.67 -16.99 -5.46
C ILE A 179 1.24 -16.33 -6.71
N ASP A 180 0.56 -16.49 -7.85
CA ASP A 180 0.86 -15.73 -9.05
C ASP A 180 0.35 -14.28 -8.88
N ALA A 181 1.23 -13.29 -8.97
CA ALA A 181 0.88 -11.89 -8.81
C ALA A 181 -0.07 -11.37 -9.89
N ALA A 182 -0.14 -12.02 -11.06
CA ALA A 182 -1.03 -11.64 -12.15
C ALA A 182 -2.51 -11.80 -11.78
N GLU A 183 -2.86 -12.82 -10.98
CA GLU A 183 -4.24 -13.09 -10.56
C GLU A 183 -4.85 -11.96 -9.68
N PRO A 184 -4.26 -11.60 -8.52
CA PRO A 184 -4.77 -10.48 -7.72
C PRO A 184 -4.69 -9.16 -8.47
N ALA A 185 -3.68 -8.96 -9.34
CA ALA A 185 -3.59 -7.75 -10.15
C ALA A 185 -4.74 -7.63 -11.17
N ALA A 186 -5.20 -8.75 -11.73
CA ALA A 186 -6.36 -8.78 -12.61
C ALA A 186 -7.65 -8.43 -11.85
N ARG A 187 -7.88 -9.05 -10.68
CA ARG A 187 -9.07 -8.78 -9.83
C ARG A 187 -9.15 -7.32 -9.38
N LEU A 188 -8.01 -6.67 -9.14
CA LEU A 188 -7.97 -5.25 -8.78
C LEU A 188 -8.26 -4.31 -9.95
N ARG A 189 -7.99 -4.75 -11.19
CA ARG A 189 -8.25 -3.96 -12.41
C ARG A 189 -9.70 -4.08 -12.86
N ASP A 190 -10.29 -5.25 -12.65
CA ASP A 190 -11.66 -5.56 -13.02
C ASP A 190 -12.46 -5.93 -11.75
N PRO A 191 -12.96 -4.93 -11.00
CA PRO A 191 -13.64 -5.16 -9.72
C PRO A 191 -15.02 -5.83 -9.85
N LEU A 192 -15.30 -6.54 -10.95
CA LEU A 192 -16.53 -7.30 -11.16
C LEU A 192 -16.46 -8.61 -10.37
N ASP A 193 -17.05 -8.60 -9.16
CA ASP A 193 -18.04 -9.59 -8.69
C ASP A 193 -18.31 -9.40 -7.18
N GLY A 194 -19.56 -9.06 -6.85
CA GLY A 194 -20.00 -8.87 -5.46
C GLY A 194 -21.23 -7.95 -5.29
N VAL A 195 -21.74 -7.35 -6.37
CA VAL A 195 -22.94 -6.48 -6.32
C VAL A 195 -24.22 -7.26 -6.62
N GLU A 196 -24.15 -8.43 -7.26
CA GLU A 196 -25.37 -9.19 -7.63
C GLU A 196 -26.03 -9.91 -6.45
N ASP A 197 -25.29 -10.24 -5.38
CA ASP A 197 -25.85 -11.03 -4.26
C ASP A 197 -26.60 -10.19 -3.20
N ARG A 198 -26.66 -8.85 -3.36
CA ARG A 198 -27.36 -7.96 -2.42
C ARG A 198 -28.78 -7.57 -2.85
N LEU A 199 -29.17 -7.84 -4.10
CA LEU A 199 -30.46 -7.41 -4.63
C LEU A 199 -31.51 -8.53 -4.73
N GLU A 200 -31.14 -9.81 -4.62
CA GLU A 200 -32.12 -10.91 -4.67
C GLU A 200 -32.68 -11.34 -3.29
N GLY A 201 -32.11 -10.87 -2.18
CA GLY A 201 -32.51 -11.27 -0.83
C GLY A 201 -33.69 -10.51 -0.20
N SER A 202 -34.21 -9.46 -0.83
CA SER A 202 -35.26 -8.59 -0.23
C SER A 202 -36.67 -8.80 -0.80
N SER A 203 -36.96 -10.00 -1.29
CA SER A 203 -38.34 -10.43 -1.53
C SER A 203 -38.51 -11.89 -1.20
N ARG A 204 -38.93 -12.16 0.05
CA ARG A 204 -39.85 -13.22 0.44
C ARG A 204 -40.29 -13.03 1.90
#